data_AF-A0A813J3T7-F1
#
_entry.id   AF-A0A813J3T7-F1
#
_cell.length_a   1.000
_cell.length_b   1.000
_cell.length_c   1.000
_cell.angle_alpha   90.00
_cell.angle_beta   90.00
_cell.angle_gamma   90.00
#
_symmetry.space_group_name_H-M   'P 1'
#
loop_
_entity.id
_entity.type
_entity.pdbx_description
1 polymer ?
#
loop_
_entity_poly.entity_id
_entity_poly.type
_entity_poly.pdbx_seq_one_letter_code
_entity_poly.pdbx_strand_id
1 'polypeptide(L)'
;MDPTHIILLVLTAAVALLLVGLSLALVKLLPTKSTGSSTDQDHLAEYGRAWCVQQAVPFADKLLGVPGAMDNRMLVPKQSAFSFDWAVRLPLIVLSAIWPSPSVLFVAHVANIASWACWMPAVWDHMVWAALLEIVFVLAVLGGGGSKVIADRFLKAARVLLIILYFSAAFWKLTTSWYDTYTSCAPVLLSELLSGLAPASVLPAGSMPANFLLKISPVFVAALEFAVPWALIANPPAGVLLAMVFHQTINLMPMTYAGGFSLAVITRLVMYVPGTLAAAFKLSAPFTAPSASVAAVAGIMVAVHGSLDPAACSFLALTFLYLRGMTQREGLVDAGHPQKKSSSEPLIGRCMLVAAVVLGIGYGFLAPIAGSWAWHPALCMGT
;
A
#
# COMPACT_ATOMS: atom_id res chain seq x y z
N MET A 1 21.41 26.00 12.59
CA MET A 1 20.58 24.80 12.82
C MET A 1 20.70 24.45 14.28
N ASP A 2 19.57 24.32 14.98
CA ASP A 2 19.55 24.00 16.41
C ASP A 2 20.12 22.58 16.65
N PRO A 3 21.04 22.37 17.60
CA PRO A 3 21.56 21.04 17.95
C PRO A 3 20.46 19.99 18.20
N THR A 4 19.28 20.40 18.68
CA THR A 4 18.13 19.49 18.87
C THR A 4 17.60 18.91 17.56
N HIS A 5 17.65 19.66 16.46
CA HIS A 5 17.22 19.17 15.13
C HIS A 5 18.20 18.15 14.56
N ILE A 6 19.51 18.30 14.83
CA ILE A 6 20.52 17.32 14.41
C ILE A 6 20.34 16.01 15.19
N ILE A 7 20.07 16.10 16.50
CA ILE A 7 19.82 14.92 17.34
C ILE A 7 18.55 14.19 16.90
N LEU A 8 17.46 14.92 16.62
CA LEU A 8 16.22 14.33 16.12
C LEU A 8 16.42 13.64 14.76
N LEU A 9 17.14 14.29 13.84
CA LEU A 9 17.47 13.72 12.53
C LEU A 9 18.28 12.42 12.64
N VAL A 10 19.29 12.39 13.51
CA VAL A 10 20.12 11.21 13.76
C VAL A 10 19.31 10.08 14.41
N LEU A 11 18.43 10.40 15.36
CA LEU A 11 17.55 9.42 15.98
C LEU A 11 16.50 8.87 15.00
N THR A 12 15.88 9.71 14.18
CA THR A 12 14.94 9.28 13.13
C THR A 12 15.65 8.41 12.09
N ALA A 13 16.86 8.79 11.65
CA ALA A 13 17.67 7.96 10.76
C ALA A 13 18.06 6.63 11.42
N ALA A 14 18.43 6.62 12.70
CA ALA A 14 18.75 5.41 13.45
C ALA A 14 17.53 4.49 13.61
N VAL A 15 16.34 5.03 13.91
CA VAL A 15 15.09 4.27 14.00
C VAL A 15 14.68 3.75 12.62
N ALA A 16 14.79 4.55 11.56
CA ALA A 16 14.55 4.10 10.19
C ALA A 16 15.52 2.97 9.80
N LEU A 17 16.81 3.09 10.13
CA LEU A 17 17.80 2.03 9.94
C LEU A 17 17.54 0.80 10.80
N LEU A 18 16.95 0.95 11.99
CA LEU A 18 16.58 -0.13 12.88
C LEU A 18 15.31 -0.84 12.42
N LEU A 19 14.33 -0.11 11.87
CA LEU A 19 13.12 -0.66 11.23
C LEU A 19 13.47 -1.35 9.90
N VAL A 20 14.38 -0.76 9.12
CA VAL A 20 15.00 -1.42 7.97
C VAL A 20 15.74 -2.66 8.45
N GLY A 21 16.57 -2.56 9.48
CA GLY A 21 17.31 -3.70 10.07
C GLY A 21 16.39 -4.81 10.57
N LEU A 22 15.27 -4.48 11.22
CA LEU A 22 14.25 -5.42 11.68
C LEU A 22 13.52 -6.05 10.49
N SER A 23 13.17 -5.25 9.48
CA SER A 23 12.58 -5.75 8.23
C SER A 23 13.56 -6.68 7.50
N LEU A 24 14.85 -6.34 7.45
CA LEU A 24 15.90 -7.17 6.87
C LEU A 24 16.16 -8.44 7.70
N ALA A 25 16.04 -8.38 9.03
CA ALA A 25 16.18 -9.52 9.94
C ALA A 25 15.00 -10.48 9.83
N LEU A 26 13.76 -9.97 9.77
CA LEU A 26 12.55 -10.74 9.53
C LEU A 26 12.60 -11.45 8.17
N VAL A 27 13.24 -10.84 7.18
CA VAL A 27 13.41 -11.44 5.86
C VAL A 27 14.58 -12.43 5.80
N LYS A 28 15.65 -12.26 6.58
CA LYS A 28 16.72 -13.27 6.72
C LYS A 28 16.27 -14.58 7.38
N LEU A 29 15.12 -14.59 8.04
CA LEU A 29 14.46 -15.81 8.54
C LEU A 29 13.75 -16.62 7.42
N LEU A 30 13.84 -16.18 6.16
CA LEU A 30 13.44 -16.97 5.00
C LEU A 30 14.27 -18.26 4.86
N PRO A 31 13.65 -19.45 4.79
CA PRO A 31 14.37 -20.66 4.39
C PRO A 31 14.86 -20.51 2.95
N THR A 32 16.17 -20.66 2.72
CA THR A 32 16.80 -20.52 1.40
C THR A 32 16.89 -21.81 0.59
N LYS A 33 16.44 -22.94 1.14
CA LYS A 33 16.44 -24.24 0.43
C LYS A 33 15.09 -24.50 -0.23
N SER A 34 14.92 -23.93 -1.43
CA SER A 34 13.91 -24.36 -2.38
C SER A 34 14.44 -25.59 -3.14
N THR A 35 13.92 -26.78 -2.83
CA THR A 35 14.06 -27.95 -3.68
C THR A 35 12.86 -28.00 -4.65
N GLY A 36 13.03 -27.40 -5.83
CA GLY A 36 12.43 -27.89 -7.08
C GLY A 36 10.95 -27.61 -7.44
N SER A 37 10.08 -27.11 -6.55
CA SER A 37 8.67 -26.82 -6.93
C SER A 37 7.99 -25.66 -6.18
N SER A 38 8.78 -24.80 -5.51
CA SER A 38 8.32 -23.90 -4.45
C SER A 38 7.79 -22.51 -4.87
N THR A 39 7.79 -22.16 -6.16
CA THR A 39 7.65 -20.75 -6.58
C THR A 39 6.37 -20.08 -6.08
N ASP A 40 5.23 -20.77 -6.11
CA ASP A 40 3.94 -20.16 -5.74
C ASP A 40 3.74 -20.06 -4.22
N GLN A 41 4.31 -21.00 -3.47
CA GLN A 41 4.30 -20.93 -2.00
C GLN A 41 5.18 -19.78 -1.50
N ASP A 42 6.31 -19.57 -2.18
CA ASP A 42 7.22 -18.46 -1.88
C ASP A 42 6.55 -17.10 -2.14
N HIS A 43 5.73 -16.99 -3.19
CA HIS A 43 4.97 -15.77 -3.50
C HIS A 43 3.91 -15.44 -2.43
N LEU A 44 3.20 -16.44 -1.91
CA LEU A 44 2.22 -16.20 -0.85
C LEU A 44 2.92 -15.80 0.46
N ALA A 45 4.05 -16.42 0.77
CA ALA A 45 4.87 -16.07 1.92
C ALA A 45 5.41 -14.64 1.83
N GLU A 46 5.82 -14.21 0.64
CA GLU A 46 6.26 -12.85 0.36
C GLU A 46 5.14 -11.83 0.53
N TYR A 47 3.95 -12.12 -0.01
CA TYR A 47 2.74 -11.31 0.23
C TYR A 47 2.44 -11.18 1.72
N GLY A 48 2.42 -12.31 2.45
CA GLY A 48 2.13 -12.33 3.88
C GLY A 48 3.09 -11.44 4.67
N ARG A 49 4.38 -11.46 4.34
CA ARG A 49 5.37 -10.58 4.99
C ARG A 49 5.17 -9.11 4.63
N ALA A 50 4.88 -8.78 3.38
CA ALA A 50 4.58 -7.41 2.99
C ALA A 50 3.32 -6.90 3.72
N TRP A 51 2.27 -7.72 3.83
CA TRP A 51 1.08 -7.41 4.61
C TRP A 51 1.41 -7.15 6.09
N CYS A 52 2.28 -7.96 6.70
CA CYS A 52 2.71 -7.76 8.09
C CYS A 52 3.37 -6.40 8.32
N VAL A 53 4.16 -5.90 7.36
CA VAL A 53 4.78 -4.57 7.45
C VAL A 53 3.71 -3.49 7.58
N GLN A 54 2.68 -3.50 6.71
CA GLN A 54 1.58 -2.54 6.81
C GLN A 54 0.84 -2.66 8.14
N GLN A 55 0.55 -3.89 8.59
CA GLN A 55 -0.25 -4.09 9.80
C GLN A 55 0.51 -3.79 11.10
N ALA A 56 1.85 -3.81 11.08
CA ALA A 56 2.69 -3.50 12.23
C ALA A 56 2.83 -1.99 12.48
N VAL A 57 2.70 -1.15 11.46
CA VAL A 57 2.94 0.29 11.57
C VAL A 57 2.05 1.00 12.60
N PRO A 58 0.73 0.77 12.69
CA PRO A 58 -0.09 1.39 13.73
C PRO A 58 0.42 1.09 15.15
N PHE A 59 0.95 -0.13 15.38
CA PHE A 59 1.51 -0.51 16.67
C PHE A 59 2.83 0.21 16.94
N ALA A 60 3.69 0.33 15.93
CA ALA A 60 4.93 1.09 16.02
C ALA A 60 4.64 2.57 16.33
N ASP A 61 3.70 3.19 15.62
CA ASP A 61 3.27 4.58 15.85
C ASP A 61 2.83 4.77 17.30
N LYS A 62 2.00 3.85 17.80
CA LYS A 62 1.50 3.89 19.18
C LYS A 62 2.59 3.67 20.23
N LEU A 63 3.57 2.79 19.99
CA LEU A 63 4.70 2.56 20.90
C LEU A 63 5.64 3.75 20.95
N LEU A 64 5.87 4.40 19.81
CA LEU A 64 6.75 5.56 19.68
C LEU A 64 6.08 6.88 20.11
N GLY A 65 4.76 6.86 20.34
CA GLY A 65 4.00 8.06 20.72
C GLY A 65 3.92 9.08 19.59
N VAL A 66 4.08 8.66 18.34
CA VAL A 66 3.97 9.54 17.17
C VAL A 66 2.52 9.56 16.67
N PRO A 67 1.99 10.73 16.28
CA PRO A 67 0.74 10.83 15.53
C PRO A 67 1.01 10.33 14.10
N GLY A 68 1.19 9.01 13.95
CA GLY A 68 1.59 8.41 12.69
C GLY A 68 0.51 8.48 11.61
N ALA A 69 0.93 8.19 10.38
CA ALA A 69 0.10 8.25 9.17
C ALA A 69 -1.03 7.21 9.12
N MET A 70 -0.94 6.18 9.96
CA MET A 70 -1.91 5.10 10.00
C MET A 70 -2.91 5.30 11.13
N ASP A 71 -4.16 4.99 10.82
CA ASP A 71 -5.22 5.01 11.81
C ASP A 71 -4.93 4.03 12.95
N ASN A 72 -4.55 4.58 14.09
CA ASN A 72 -4.29 3.84 15.32
C ASN A 72 -5.49 3.89 16.29
N ARG A 73 -6.66 4.43 15.88
CA ARG A 73 -7.88 4.44 16.71
C ARG A 73 -8.29 3.03 17.09
N MET A 74 -8.06 2.07 16.19
CA MET A 74 -8.25 0.64 16.45
C MET A 74 -7.47 0.15 17.67
N LEU A 75 -6.32 0.75 17.96
CA LEU A 75 -5.51 0.45 19.13
C LEU A 75 -6.06 1.20 20.35
N VAL A 76 -7.18 0.69 20.89
CA VAL A 76 -7.81 1.15 22.14
C VAL A 76 -6.73 1.34 23.23
N PRO A 77 -6.79 2.38 24.07
CA PRO A 77 -5.75 2.67 25.05
C PRO A 77 -5.40 1.47 25.93
N LYS A 78 -4.11 1.33 26.29
CA LYS A 78 -3.53 0.29 27.18
C LYS A 78 -4.26 0.08 28.52
N GLN A 79 -5.19 0.97 28.87
CA GLN A 79 -5.95 0.98 30.12
C GLN A 79 -7.11 -0.03 30.12
N SER A 80 -7.57 -0.52 28.97
CA SER A 80 -8.34 -1.77 28.95
C SER A 80 -7.33 -2.92 28.94
N ALA A 81 -7.30 -3.72 30.01
CA ALA A 81 -6.31 -4.77 30.22
C ALA A 81 -6.26 -5.83 29.09
N PHE A 82 -7.19 -5.80 28.14
CA PHE A 82 -7.29 -6.68 26.97
C PHE A 82 -7.82 -5.96 25.73
N SER A 83 -7.03 -5.08 25.13
CA SER A 83 -7.32 -4.62 23.77
C SER A 83 -7.06 -5.76 22.76
N PHE A 84 -8.09 -6.19 22.03
CA PHE A 84 -8.05 -7.26 21.03
C PHE A 84 -6.85 -7.14 20.07
N ASP A 85 -6.54 -5.94 19.59
CA ASP A 85 -5.45 -5.74 18.63
C ASP A 85 -4.07 -6.08 19.20
N TRP A 86 -3.82 -5.80 20.49
CA TRP A 86 -2.55 -6.13 21.13
C TRP A 86 -2.47 -7.61 21.54
N ALA A 87 -3.58 -8.17 22.01
CA ALA A 87 -3.62 -9.54 22.52
C ALA A 87 -3.74 -10.61 21.41
N VAL A 88 -4.33 -10.25 20.26
CA VAL A 88 -4.63 -11.18 19.17
C VAL A 88 -3.95 -10.74 17.88
N ARG A 89 -4.23 -9.52 17.39
CA ARG A 89 -3.78 -9.10 16.06
C ARG A 89 -2.25 -8.98 15.98
N LEU A 90 -1.59 -8.35 16.96
CA LEU A 90 -0.14 -8.21 16.98
C LEU A 90 0.61 -9.55 17.03
N PRO A 91 0.26 -10.50 17.93
CA PRO A 91 0.85 -11.84 17.89
C PRO A 91 0.66 -12.55 16.55
N LEU A 92 -0.52 -12.43 15.94
CA LEU A 92 -0.78 -13.01 14.61
C LEU A 92 0.07 -12.35 13.52
N ILE A 93 0.28 -11.03 13.55
CA ILE A 93 1.19 -10.33 12.62
C ILE A 93 2.62 -10.85 12.78
N VAL A 94 3.12 -10.97 14.01
CA VAL A 94 4.47 -11.48 14.28
C VAL A 94 4.59 -12.94 13.82
N LEU A 95 3.60 -13.76 14.14
CA LEU A 95 3.58 -15.17 13.72
C LEU A 95 3.52 -15.30 12.19
N SER A 96 2.71 -14.49 11.51
CA SER A 96 2.65 -14.44 10.04
C SER A 96 3.97 -13.97 9.43
N ALA A 97 4.70 -13.04 10.05
CA ALA A 97 5.98 -12.58 9.54
C ALA A 97 7.06 -13.67 9.59
N ILE A 98 7.08 -14.45 10.68
CA ILE A 98 8.03 -15.55 10.91
C ILE A 98 7.64 -16.79 10.12
N TRP A 99 6.36 -17.16 10.18
CA TRP A 99 5.80 -18.39 9.61
C TRP A 99 4.55 -18.08 8.77
N PRO A 100 4.72 -17.54 7.54
CA PRO A 100 3.59 -17.18 6.67
C PRO A 100 2.97 -18.42 5.98
N SER A 101 2.43 -19.35 6.76
CA SER A 101 1.65 -20.47 6.22
C SER A 101 0.22 -20.02 5.86
N PRO A 102 -0.46 -20.67 4.92
CA PRO A 102 -1.85 -20.32 4.57
C PRO A 102 -2.79 -20.33 5.79
N SER A 103 -2.61 -21.25 6.73
CA SER A 103 -3.43 -21.35 7.94
C SER A 103 -3.19 -20.19 8.90
N VAL A 104 -1.93 -19.82 9.13
CA VAL A 104 -1.58 -18.68 9.99
C VAL A 104 -2.10 -17.38 9.37
N LEU A 105 -1.86 -17.18 8.08
CA LEU A 105 -2.37 -16.02 7.34
C LEU A 105 -3.89 -15.99 7.38
N PHE A 106 -4.58 -17.13 7.21
CA PHE A 106 -6.05 -17.19 7.27
C PHE A 106 -6.58 -16.64 8.59
N VAL A 107 -6.03 -17.12 9.72
CA VAL A 107 -6.45 -16.63 11.05
C VAL A 107 -6.13 -15.15 11.22
N ALA A 108 -4.97 -14.69 10.75
CA ALA A 108 -4.56 -13.29 10.80
C ALA A 108 -5.49 -12.37 9.99
N HIS A 109 -5.85 -12.77 8.76
CA HIS A 109 -6.77 -12.05 7.89
C HIS A 109 -8.20 -12.03 8.45
N VAL A 110 -8.70 -13.15 8.98
CA VAL A 110 -10.02 -13.20 9.64
C VAL A 110 -10.05 -12.26 10.86
N ALA A 111 -9.00 -12.27 11.70
CA ALA A 111 -8.90 -11.38 12.85
C ALA A 111 -8.87 -9.90 12.43
N ASN A 112 -8.17 -9.56 11.34
CA ASN A 112 -8.12 -8.19 10.85
C ASN A 112 -9.45 -7.73 10.22
N ILE A 113 -10.14 -8.60 9.47
CA ILE A 113 -11.51 -8.33 8.95
C ILE A 113 -12.48 -8.10 10.12
N ALA A 114 -12.41 -8.93 11.17
CA ALA A 114 -13.25 -8.76 12.35
C ALA A 114 -12.98 -7.43 13.06
N SER A 115 -11.71 -7.05 13.23
CA SER A 115 -11.33 -5.74 13.77
C SER A 115 -11.91 -4.62 12.90
N TRP A 116 -11.67 -4.64 11.58
CA TRP A 116 -12.23 -3.67 10.65
C TRP A 116 -13.76 -3.55 10.76
N ALA A 117 -14.49 -4.67 10.80
CA ALA A 117 -15.94 -4.69 10.91
C ALA A 117 -16.45 -4.05 12.21
N CYS A 118 -15.76 -4.25 13.33
CA CYS A 118 -16.10 -3.62 14.61
C CYS A 118 -15.94 -2.10 14.61
N TRP A 119 -15.10 -1.56 13.72
CA TRP A 119 -14.82 -0.12 13.62
C TRP A 119 -15.66 0.61 12.56
N MET A 120 -16.46 -0.11 11.78
CA MET A 120 -17.41 0.51 10.85
C MET A 120 -18.46 1.35 11.63
N PRO A 121 -18.83 2.55 11.16
CA PRO A 121 -18.42 3.19 9.90
C PRO A 121 -17.16 4.07 10.01
N ALA A 122 -16.50 4.12 11.17
CA ALA A 122 -15.36 4.99 11.45
C ALA A 122 -14.03 4.43 10.91
N VAL A 123 -13.99 4.01 9.64
CA VAL A 123 -12.80 3.48 8.96
C VAL A 123 -12.47 4.34 7.75
N TRP A 124 -11.19 4.36 7.36
CA TRP A 124 -10.75 5.04 6.14
C TRP A 124 -10.96 4.16 4.91
N ASP A 125 -11.08 4.77 3.73
CA ASP A 125 -11.28 4.04 2.47
C ASP A 125 -10.20 2.98 2.23
N HIS A 126 -8.93 3.31 2.48
CA HIS A 126 -7.84 2.35 2.31
C HIS A 126 -7.96 1.12 3.22
N MET A 127 -8.61 1.24 4.38
CA MET A 127 -8.90 0.11 5.27
C MET A 127 -10.00 -0.78 4.69
N VAL A 128 -10.99 -0.20 4.02
CA VAL A 128 -12.01 -0.97 3.28
C VAL A 128 -11.36 -1.70 2.12
N TRP A 129 -10.50 -1.03 1.35
CA TRP A 129 -9.73 -1.67 0.26
C TRP A 129 -8.88 -2.83 0.76
N ALA A 130 -8.22 -2.63 1.91
CA ALA A 130 -7.50 -3.69 2.59
C ALA A 130 -8.42 -4.86 2.94
N ALA A 131 -9.52 -4.62 3.64
CA ALA A 131 -10.47 -5.66 4.05
C ALA A 131 -11.03 -6.45 2.87
N LEU A 132 -11.37 -5.80 1.75
CA LEU A 132 -11.83 -6.49 0.54
C LEU A 132 -10.79 -7.47 -0.02
N LEU A 133 -9.52 -7.08 -0.06
CA LEU A 133 -8.43 -7.97 -0.48
C LEU A 133 -8.23 -9.14 0.49
N GLU A 134 -8.41 -8.90 1.79
CA GLU A 134 -8.31 -9.95 2.82
C GLU A 134 -9.47 -10.94 2.71
N ILE A 135 -10.68 -10.48 2.39
CA ILE A 135 -11.83 -11.33 2.09
C ILE A 135 -11.51 -12.23 0.90
N VAL A 136 -10.92 -11.69 -0.18
CA VAL A 136 -10.48 -12.49 -1.33
C VAL A 136 -9.47 -13.57 -0.91
N PHE A 137 -8.53 -13.26 -0.01
CA PHE A 137 -7.60 -14.26 0.53
C PHE A 137 -8.31 -15.35 1.34
N VAL A 138 -9.19 -14.97 2.27
CA VAL A 138 -9.98 -15.89 3.10
C VAL A 138 -10.79 -16.86 2.23
N LEU A 139 -11.46 -16.34 1.18
CA LEU A 139 -12.21 -17.15 0.22
C LEU A 139 -11.32 -18.13 -0.56
N ALA A 140 -10.09 -17.73 -0.92
CA ALA A 140 -9.12 -18.63 -1.56
C ALA A 140 -8.76 -19.81 -0.66
N VAL A 141 -8.50 -19.56 0.63
CA VAL A 141 -8.16 -20.61 1.60
C VAL A 141 -9.35 -21.54 1.84
N LEU A 142 -10.56 -21.01 2.02
CA LEU A 142 -11.78 -21.80 2.22
C LEU A 142 -12.10 -22.70 1.01
N GLY A 143 -11.70 -22.31 -0.19
CA GLY A 143 -11.81 -23.16 -1.39
C GLY A 143 -10.86 -24.36 -1.43
N GLY A 144 -9.97 -24.53 -0.45
CA GLY A 144 -9.05 -25.66 -0.32
C GLY A 144 -8.05 -25.83 -1.49
N GLY A 145 -7.38 -26.99 -1.56
CA GLY A 145 -6.47 -27.35 -2.66
C GLY A 145 -4.97 -27.15 -2.40
N GLY A 146 -4.57 -26.85 -1.17
CA GLY A 146 -3.16 -26.67 -0.80
C GLY A 146 -2.59 -25.30 -1.21
N SER A 147 -1.39 -24.97 -0.69
CA SER A 147 -0.80 -23.62 -0.77
C SER A 147 -0.67 -23.09 -2.21
N LYS A 148 -0.28 -23.94 -3.15
CA LYS A 148 -0.10 -23.56 -4.57
C LYS A 148 -1.43 -23.10 -5.21
N VAL A 149 -2.49 -23.87 -5.00
CA VAL A 149 -3.81 -23.58 -5.56
C VAL A 149 -4.42 -22.35 -4.88
N ILE A 150 -4.23 -22.20 -3.57
CA ILE A 150 -4.62 -21.01 -2.81
C ILE A 150 -3.93 -19.77 -3.39
N ALA A 151 -2.61 -19.82 -3.59
CA ALA A 151 -1.83 -18.71 -4.13
C ALA A 151 -2.28 -18.32 -5.54
N ASP A 152 -2.45 -19.27 -6.46
CA ASP A 152 -2.91 -18.99 -7.83
C ASP A 152 -4.26 -18.26 -7.85
N ARG A 153 -5.23 -18.77 -7.09
CA ARG A 153 -6.57 -18.17 -7.00
C ARG A 153 -6.54 -16.77 -6.38
N PHE A 154 -5.88 -16.65 -5.23
CA PHE A 154 -5.79 -15.39 -4.50
C PHE A 154 -5.11 -14.31 -5.34
N LEU A 155 -3.91 -14.58 -5.86
CA LEU A 155 -3.10 -13.57 -6.55
C LEU A 155 -3.78 -13.06 -7.82
N LYS A 156 -4.45 -13.93 -8.59
CA LYS A 156 -5.23 -13.51 -9.77
C LYS A 156 -6.39 -12.60 -9.38
N ALA A 157 -7.22 -13.03 -8.42
CA ALA A 157 -8.38 -12.28 -7.97
C ALA A 157 -7.99 -10.93 -7.32
N ALA A 158 -6.96 -10.93 -6.49
CA ALA A 158 -6.46 -9.75 -5.80
C ALA A 158 -5.87 -8.69 -6.74
N ARG A 159 -5.15 -9.10 -7.81
CA ARG A 159 -4.70 -8.17 -8.86
C ARG A 159 -5.88 -7.52 -9.58
N VAL A 160 -6.90 -8.29 -9.94
CA VAL A 160 -8.07 -7.74 -10.62
C VAL A 160 -8.83 -6.78 -9.71
N LEU A 161 -9.01 -7.13 -8.44
CA LEU A 161 -9.60 -6.24 -7.44
C LEU A 161 -8.80 -4.93 -7.33
N LEU A 162 -7.46 -5.00 -7.22
CA LEU A 162 -6.64 -3.78 -7.11
C LEU A 162 -6.72 -2.89 -8.36
N ILE A 163 -6.74 -3.47 -9.56
CA ILE A 163 -6.96 -2.73 -10.82
C ILE A 163 -8.31 -2.00 -10.78
N ILE A 164 -9.38 -2.69 -10.37
CA ILE A 164 -10.72 -2.11 -10.29
C ILE A 164 -10.76 -0.98 -9.27
N LEU A 165 -10.11 -1.15 -8.11
CA LEU A 165 -10.02 -0.11 -7.09
C LEU A 165 -9.26 1.13 -7.59
N TYR A 166 -8.18 0.95 -8.34
CA TYR A 166 -7.49 2.07 -8.98
C TYR A 166 -8.36 2.79 -10.02
N PHE A 167 -9.02 2.04 -10.91
CA PHE A 167 -9.95 2.64 -11.87
C PHE A 167 -11.13 3.34 -11.20
N SER A 168 -11.66 2.78 -10.12
CA SER A 168 -12.70 3.37 -9.28
C SER A 168 -12.22 4.69 -8.67
N ALA A 169 -11.04 4.71 -8.06
CA ALA A 169 -10.47 5.92 -7.49
C ALA A 169 -10.26 7.01 -8.55
N ALA A 170 -9.82 6.65 -9.75
CA ALA A 170 -9.69 7.57 -10.87
C ALA A 170 -11.06 8.09 -11.36
N PHE A 171 -12.04 7.19 -11.45
CA PHE A 171 -13.40 7.51 -11.91
C PHE A 171 -14.12 8.46 -10.96
N TRP A 172 -14.09 8.23 -9.65
CA TRP A 172 -14.76 9.09 -8.66
C TRP A 172 -14.18 10.49 -8.58
N LYS A 173 -12.91 10.59 -8.95
CA LYS A 173 -12.28 11.86 -9.18
C LYS A 173 -12.88 12.55 -10.41
N LEU A 174 -13.24 11.87 -11.49
CA LEU A 174 -13.90 12.55 -12.62
C LEU A 174 -15.34 13.03 -12.34
N THR A 175 -16.05 12.42 -11.39
CA THR A 175 -17.51 12.62 -11.23
C THR A 175 -17.91 13.57 -10.11
N THR A 176 -17.02 13.84 -9.16
CA THR A 176 -17.26 14.84 -8.12
C THR A 176 -16.93 16.24 -8.65
N SER A 177 -17.17 17.26 -7.82
CA SER A 177 -16.74 18.65 -7.98
C SER A 177 -15.20 18.77 -8.03
N TRP A 178 -14.60 18.05 -8.97
CA TRP A 178 -13.18 17.75 -9.08
C TRP A 178 -12.39 18.85 -9.77
N TYR A 179 -13.07 19.53 -10.68
CA TYR A 179 -12.62 20.79 -11.23
C TYR A 179 -12.99 21.97 -10.31
N ASP A 180 -13.77 21.73 -9.26
CA ASP A 180 -13.98 22.72 -8.22
C ASP A 180 -12.83 22.64 -7.21
N THR A 181 -12.02 23.69 -7.21
CA THR A 181 -10.87 23.86 -6.33
C THR A 181 -11.24 23.90 -4.84
N TYR A 182 -12.51 24.10 -4.49
CA TYR A 182 -12.99 24.14 -3.11
C TYR A 182 -13.31 22.75 -2.53
N THR A 183 -13.52 21.75 -3.38
CA THR A 183 -13.98 20.42 -2.96
C THR A 183 -13.10 19.28 -3.48
N SER A 184 -12.29 19.54 -4.50
CA SER A 184 -11.36 18.57 -5.06
C SER A 184 -10.09 18.48 -4.22
N CYS A 185 -9.65 17.27 -3.91
CA CYS A 185 -8.34 17.11 -3.30
C CYS A 185 -7.22 17.46 -4.29
N ALA A 186 -7.35 17.22 -5.60
CA ALA A 186 -6.22 17.41 -6.54
C ALA A 186 -5.59 18.82 -6.56
N PRO A 187 -6.35 19.93 -6.64
CA PRO A 187 -5.79 21.27 -6.52
C PRO A 187 -5.19 21.57 -5.15
N VAL A 188 -5.79 21.04 -4.07
CA VAL A 188 -5.28 21.19 -2.70
C VAL A 188 -3.96 20.45 -2.53
N LEU A 189 -3.92 19.18 -2.94
CA LEU A 189 -2.73 18.34 -2.91
C LEU A 189 -1.59 18.94 -3.75
N LEU A 190 -1.90 19.49 -4.93
CA LEU A 190 -0.89 20.15 -5.75
C LEU A 190 -0.44 21.48 -5.14
N SER A 191 -1.34 22.31 -4.61
CA SER A 191 -0.96 23.59 -3.97
C SER A 191 -0.06 23.35 -2.77
N GLU A 192 -0.37 22.33 -1.98
CA GLU A 192 0.39 21.90 -0.82
C GLU A 192 1.78 21.40 -1.21
N LEU A 193 1.86 20.51 -2.22
CA LEU A 193 3.14 20.04 -2.74
C LEU A 193 3.99 21.20 -3.29
N LEU A 194 3.39 22.12 -4.04
CA LEU A 194 4.10 23.29 -4.58
C LEU A 194 4.59 24.21 -3.47
N SER A 195 3.82 24.38 -2.39
CA SER A 195 4.24 25.18 -1.23
C SER A 195 5.44 24.59 -0.48
N GLY A 196 5.57 23.25 -0.48
CA GLY A 196 6.72 22.55 0.10
C GLY A 196 7.95 22.52 -0.81
N LEU A 197 7.76 22.51 -2.13
CA LEU A 197 8.85 22.37 -3.11
C LEU A 197 9.38 23.70 -3.66
N ALA A 198 8.56 24.75 -3.73
CA ALA A 198 8.92 26.02 -4.32
C ALA A 198 8.68 27.18 -3.33
N PRO A 199 9.72 27.94 -2.95
CA PRO A 199 9.52 29.09 -2.08
C PRO A 199 8.66 30.16 -2.79
N ALA A 200 7.97 30.98 -2.01
CA ALA A 200 7.11 32.04 -2.53
C ALA A 200 7.83 33.06 -3.44
N SER A 201 9.18 33.15 -3.36
CA SER A 201 10.00 33.96 -4.27
C SER A 201 10.11 33.37 -5.69
N VAL A 202 9.97 32.05 -5.84
CA VAL A 202 10.05 31.33 -7.12
C VAL A 202 8.65 31.15 -7.71
N LEU A 203 7.67 30.78 -6.88
CA LEU A 203 6.29 30.57 -7.31
C LEU A 203 5.31 31.32 -6.38
N PRO A 204 5.14 32.64 -6.55
CA PRO A 204 4.24 33.43 -5.71
C PRO A 204 2.80 32.94 -5.81
N ALA A 205 2.09 32.90 -4.68
CA ALA A 205 0.67 32.58 -4.65
C ALA A 205 -0.12 33.56 -5.54
N GLY A 206 -1.06 33.04 -6.33
CA GLY A 206 -1.86 33.83 -7.27
C GLY A 206 -1.12 34.27 -8.54
N SER A 207 0.17 33.94 -8.71
CA SER A 207 0.89 34.17 -9.96
C SER A 207 0.29 33.37 -11.13
N MET A 208 0.50 33.84 -12.37
CA MET A 208 0.01 33.14 -13.56
C MET A 208 0.48 31.66 -13.62
N PRO A 209 1.76 31.32 -13.35
CA PRO A 209 2.21 29.93 -13.34
C PRO A 209 1.55 29.10 -12.23
N ALA A 210 1.40 29.63 -11.02
CA ALA A 210 0.74 28.94 -9.92
C ALA A 210 -0.73 28.63 -10.27
N ASN A 211 -1.48 29.62 -10.75
CA ASN A 211 -2.87 29.45 -11.14
C ASN A 211 -3.02 28.46 -12.31
N PHE A 212 -2.09 28.48 -13.28
CA PHE A 212 -2.07 27.53 -14.38
C PHE A 212 -1.88 26.10 -13.88
N LEU A 213 -0.89 25.86 -13.00
CA LEU A 213 -0.63 24.55 -12.41
C LEU A 213 -1.84 24.03 -11.62
N LEU A 214 -2.48 24.87 -10.81
CA LEU A 214 -3.69 24.49 -10.07
C LEU A 214 -4.86 24.15 -10.98
N LYS A 215 -5.02 24.89 -12.09
CA LYS A 215 -6.09 24.66 -13.06
C LYS A 215 -5.94 23.33 -13.80
N ILE A 216 -4.72 22.92 -14.11
CA ILE A 216 -4.44 21.67 -14.85
C ILE A 216 -4.27 20.45 -13.93
N SER A 217 -4.09 20.67 -12.63
CA SER A 217 -3.88 19.59 -11.65
C SER A 217 -4.91 18.46 -11.70
N PRO A 218 -6.23 18.72 -11.88
CA PRO A 218 -7.22 17.66 -11.89
C PRO A 218 -7.01 16.70 -13.07
N VAL A 219 -6.56 17.21 -14.22
CA VAL A 219 -6.27 16.43 -15.43
C VAL A 219 -5.02 15.58 -15.23
N PHE A 220 -3.96 16.14 -14.64
CA PHE A 220 -2.73 15.39 -14.37
C PHE A 220 -2.96 14.25 -13.37
N VAL A 221 -3.69 14.53 -12.28
CA VAL A 221 -4.01 13.51 -11.27
C VAL A 221 -4.87 12.41 -11.89
N ALA A 222 -5.92 12.76 -12.64
CA ALA A 222 -6.74 11.78 -13.34
C ALA A 222 -5.89 10.93 -14.31
N ALA A 223 -5.06 11.56 -15.14
CA ALA A 223 -4.20 10.87 -16.09
C ALA A 223 -3.26 9.87 -15.40
N LEU A 224 -2.61 10.26 -14.29
CA LEU A 224 -1.76 9.38 -13.50
C LEU A 224 -2.55 8.21 -12.89
N GLU A 225 -3.73 8.48 -12.33
CA GLU A 225 -4.56 7.45 -11.72
C GLU A 225 -5.16 6.45 -12.72
N PHE A 226 -5.42 6.86 -13.97
CA PHE A 226 -5.76 5.93 -15.06
C PHE A 226 -4.52 5.21 -15.62
N ALA A 227 -3.36 5.87 -15.63
CA ALA A 227 -2.12 5.29 -16.13
C ALA A 227 -1.62 4.14 -15.26
N VAL A 228 -1.77 4.23 -13.93
CA VAL A 228 -1.36 3.15 -13.00
C VAL A 228 -2.02 1.80 -13.31
N PRO A 229 -3.36 1.65 -13.28
CA PRO A 229 -4.01 0.38 -13.57
C PRO A 229 -3.76 -0.09 -15.01
N TRP A 230 -3.68 0.83 -15.97
CA TRP A 230 -3.32 0.49 -17.35
C TRP A 230 -1.91 -0.11 -17.45
N ALA A 231 -0.93 0.53 -16.83
CA ALA A 231 0.44 0.04 -16.78
C ALA A 231 0.52 -1.29 -16.01
N LEU A 232 -0.22 -1.46 -14.91
CA LEU A 232 -0.30 -2.73 -14.18
C LEU A 232 -0.86 -3.88 -15.02
N ILE A 233 -1.74 -3.60 -15.98
CA ILE A 233 -2.24 -4.59 -16.96
C ILE A 233 -1.20 -4.87 -18.04
N ALA A 234 -0.64 -3.82 -18.65
CA ALA A 234 0.19 -3.93 -19.85
C ALA A 234 1.64 -4.35 -19.56
N ASN A 235 2.23 -3.79 -18.51
CA ASN A 235 3.60 -4.04 -18.07
C ASN A 235 3.67 -3.91 -16.53
N PRO A 236 3.40 -4.99 -15.78
CA PRO A 236 3.28 -4.94 -14.32
C PRO A 236 4.47 -4.29 -13.60
N PRO A 237 5.75 -4.56 -13.93
CA PRO A 237 6.89 -3.83 -13.37
C PRO A 237 6.79 -2.31 -13.56
N ALA A 238 6.49 -1.85 -14.77
CA ALA A 238 6.31 -0.42 -15.04
C ALA A 238 5.12 0.16 -14.26
N GLY A 239 4.02 -0.59 -14.15
CA GLY A 239 2.87 -0.21 -13.33
C GLY A 239 3.20 -0.09 -11.84
N VAL A 240 4.01 -1.00 -11.30
CA VAL A 240 4.50 -0.95 -9.91
C VAL A 240 5.40 0.27 -9.69
N LEU A 241 6.33 0.55 -10.61
CA LEU A 241 7.17 1.75 -10.57
C LEU A 241 6.33 3.02 -10.59
N LEU A 242 5.38 3.12 -11.53
CA LEU A 242 4.49 4.28 -11.65
C LEU A 242 3.64 4.46 -10.39
N ALA A 243 3.11 3.37 -9.83
CA ALA A 243 2.37 3.41 -8.58
C ALA A 243 3.24 3.89 -7.41
N MET A 244 4.49 3.41 -7.29
CA MET A 244 5.40 3.89 -6.24
C MET A 244 5.70 5.38 -6.37
N VAL A 245 5.97 5.87 -7.59
CA VAL A 245 6.19 7.31 -7.83
C VAL A 245 4.94 8.11 -7.46
N PHE A 246 3.76 7.67 -7.91
CA PHE A 246 2.50 8.34 -7.60
C PHE A 246 2.23 8.38 -6.08
N HIS A 247 2.42 7.28 -5.37
CA HIS A 247 2.24 7.24 -3.92
C HIS A 247 3.32 8.03 -3.18
N GLN A 248 4.52 8.16 -3.74
CA GLN A 248 5.55 9.02 -3.18
C GLN A 248 5.18 10.50 -3.28
N THR A 249 4.47 10.94 -4.35
CA THR A 249 4.01 12.34 -4.40
C THR A 249 2.96 12.62 -3.32
N ILE A 250 2.08 11.66 -3.03
CA ILE A 250 1.13 11.74 -1.91
C ILE A 250 1.87 11.83 -0.57
N ASN A 251 2.92 11.03 -0.38
CA ASN A 251 3.75 11.09 0.83
C ASN A 251 4.52 12.40 1.01
N LEU A 252 4.64 13.24 -0.02
CA LEU A 252 5.30 14.54 0.07
C LEU A 252 4.38 15.68 0.51
N MET A 253 3.10 15.39 0.75
CA MET A 253 2.10 16.39 1.15
C MET A 253 2.05 16.50 2.68
N PRO A 254 2.55 17.59 3.30
CA PRO A 254 2.67 17.74 4.77
C PRO A 254 1.36 17.81 5.57
N MET A 255 0.33 18.48 5.05
CA MET A 255 -0.98 18.68 5.68
C MET A 255 -1.96 17.55 5.37
N THR A 256 -1.92 17.02 4.16
CA THR A 256 -2.81 15.92 3.70
C THR A 256 -2.10 14.57 3.65
N TYR A 257 -1.05 14.45 4.44
CA TYR A 257 -0.17 13.29 4.50
C TYR A 257 -0.94 11.98 4.65
N ALA A 258 -0.90 11.14 3.60
CA ALA A 258 -1.61 9.86 3.54
C ALA A 258 -0.66 8.65 3.53
N GLY A 259 0.40 8.69 4.36
CA GLY A 259 1.41 7.64 4.45
C GLY A 259 0.85 6.23 4.69
N GLY A 260 -0.23 6.12 5.47
CA GLY A 260 -0.89 4.84 5.71
C GLY A 260 -1.50 4.22 4.46
N PHE A 261 -2.10 5.05 3.60
CA PHE A 261 -2.64 4.60 2.32
C PHE A 261 -1.53 4.17 1.38
N SER A 262 -0.48 4.97 1.23
CA SER A 262 0.67 4.63 0.38
C SER A 262 1.38 3.35 0.82
N LEU A 263 1.52 3.14 2.14
CA LEU A 263 2.04 1.90 2.69
C LEU A 263 1.11 0.71 2.43
N ALA A 264 -0.20 0.89 2.57
CA ALA A 264 -1.17 -0.15 2.23
C ALA A 264 -1.06 -0.55 0.76
N VAL A 265 -0.91 0.40 -0.15
CA VAL A 265 -0.76 0.09 -1.57
C VAL A 265 0.57 -0.63 -1.86
N ILE A 266 1.71 -0.08 -1.43
CA ILE A 266 3.02 -0.64 -1.81
C ILE A 266 3.22 -2.08 -1.32
N THR A 267 2.61 -2.47 -0.19
CA THR A 267 2.63 -3.85 0.32
C THR A 267 1.80 -4.82 -0.51
N ARG A 268 0.84 -4.31 -1.31
CA ARG A 268 -0.01 -5.08 -2.22
C ARG A 268 0.55 -5.16 -3.65
N LEU A 269 1.42 -4.23 -4.04
CA LEU A 269 2.10 -4.24 -5.34
C LEU A 269 2.99 -5.48 -5.55
N VAL A 270 3.38 -6.17 -4.48
CA VAL A 270 4.18 -7.40 -4.51
C VAL A 270 3.51 -8.50 -5.33
N MET A 271 2.17 -8.47 -5.38
CA MET A 271 1.39 -9.40 -6.18
C MET A 271 1.67 -9.27 -7.68
N TYR A 272 2.06 -8.11 -8.19
CA TYR A 272 2.33 -7.88 -9.61
C TYR A 272 3.75 -8.24 -10.02
N VAL A 273 4.68 -8.22 -9.06
CA VAL A 273 6.08 -8.56 -9.27
C VAL A 273 6.53 -9.60 -8.25
N PRO A 274 5.87 -10.78 -8.18
CA PRO A 274 6.11 -11.75 -7.12
C PRO A 274 7.50 -12.36 -7.24
N GLY A 275 8.23 -12.48 -6.15
CA GLY A 275 9.62 -12.90 -6.04
C GLY A 275 10.61 -11.72 -6.00
N THR A 276 10.14 -10.48 -6.10
CA THR A 276 10.99 -9.29 -6.16
C THR A 276 11.62 -8.94 -4.82
N LEU A 277 10.85 -8.99 -3.73
CA LEU A 277 11.39 -8.78 -2.40
C LEU A 277 12.39 -9.88 -2.07
N ALA A 278 12.09 -11.15 -2.37
CA ALA A 278 13.02 -12.25 -2.16
C ALA A 278 14.31 -12.08 -2.98
N ALA A 279 14.19 -11.67 -4.26
CA ALA A 279 15.33 -11.34 -5.10
C ALA A 279 16.19 -10.27 -4.45
N ALA A 280 15.57 -9.19 -3.96
CA ALA A 280 16.23 -8.04 -3.37
C ALA A 280 17.19 -8.37 -2.21
N PHE A 281 17.17 -9.57 -1.61
CA PHE A 281 18.13 -9.96 -0.58
C PHE A 281 19.36 -10.69 -1.10
N LYS A 282 19.38 -11.07 -2.37
CA LYS A 282 20.56 -11.70 -3.00
C LYS A 282 21.73 -10.71 -2.98
N LEU A 283 22.89 -11.15 -2.51
CA LEU A 283 24.07 -10.29 -2.31
C LEU A 283 24.74 -9.81 -3.61
N SER A 284 24.27 -10.26 -4.78
CA SER A 284 24.96 -10.12 -6.06
C SER A 284 24.78 -8.79 -6.79
N ALA A 285 23.95 -7.86 -6.32
CA ALA A 285 23.69 -6.60 -7.03
C ALA A 285 24.17 -5.37 -6.26
N PRO A 286 24.61 -4.31 -6.98
CA PRO A 286 25.01 -3.05 -6.37
C PRO A 286 23.84 -2.39 -5.64
N PHE A 287 24.10 -1.97 -4.41
CA PHE A 287 23.14 -1.26 -3.55
C PHE A 287 23.04 0.23 -3.89
N THR A 288 24.01 0.76 -4.63
CA THR A 288 24.28 2.19 -4.74
C THR A 288 23.11 2.98 -5.34
N ALA A 289 22.57 2.55 -6.48
CA ALA A 289 21.49 3.30 -7.14
C ALA A 289 20.17 3.28 -6.34
N PRO A 290 19.65 2.12 -5.88
CA PRO A 290 18.45 2.11 -5.05
C PRO A 290 18.63 2.88 -3.73
N SER A 291 19.79 2.75 -3.08
CA SER A 291 20.09 3.48 -1.84
C SER A 291 20.18 4.99 -2.07
N ALA A 292 20.82 5.45 -3.14
CA ALA A 292 20.93 6.87 -3.46
C ALA A 292 19.55 7.49 -3.72
N SER A 293 18.69 6.81 -4.50
CA SER A 293 17.33 7.29 -4.77
C SER A 293 16.51 7.41 -3.50
N VAL A 294 16.52 6.38 -2.63
CA VAL A 294 15.77 6.41 -1.37
C VAL A 294 16.34 7.45 -0.39
N ALA A 295 17.66 7.60 -0.32
CA ALA A 295 18.29 8.63 0.52
C ALA A 295 17.92 10.05 0.04
N ALA A 296 17.90 10.29 -1.27
CA ALA A 296 17.48 11.57 -1.83
C ALA A 296 16.01 11.88 -1.50
N VAL A 297 15.11 10.91 -1.71
CA VAL A 297 13.68 11.07 -1.38
C VAL A 297 13.47 11.27 0.12
N ALA A 298 14.17 10.52 0.97
CA ALA A 298 14.12 10.70 2.42
C ALA A 298 14.58 12.11 2.83
N GLY A 299 15.65 12.61 2.22
CA GLY A 299 16.14 13.97 2.45
C GLY A 299 15.12 15.04 2.07
N ILE A 300 14.43 14.88 0.93
CA ILE A 300 13.34 15.77 0.51
C ILE A 300 12.18 15.69 1.51
N MET A 301 11.76 14.49 1.90
CA MET A 301 10.67 14.32 2.87
C MET A 301 11.00 14.97 4.21
N VAL A 302 12.21 14.81 4.73
CA VAL A 302 12.65 15.52 5.95
C VAL A 302 12.63 17.03 5.74
N ALA A 303 13.08 17.54 4.59
CA ALA A 303 13.09 18.96 4.31
C ALA A 303 11.66 19.55 4.27
N VAL A 304 10.69 18.79 3.77
CA VAL A 304 9.28 19.22 3.66
C VAL A 304 8.53 19.06 4.99
N HIS A 305 8.70 17.91 5.66
CA HIS A 305 7.92 17.54 6.85
C HIS A 305 8.59 17.87 8.18
N GLY A 306 9.89 18.18 8.17
CA GLY A 306 10.72 18.31 9.37
C GLY A 306 11.05 16.99 10.07
N SER A 307 10.39 15.88 9.71
CA SER A 307 10.61 14.55 10.29
C SER A 307 10.14 13.43 9.34
N LEU A 308 10.39 12.17 9.71
CA LEU A 308 9.82 11.00 9.04
C LEU A 308 9.11 10.14 10.09
N ASP A 309 7.85 9.79 9.83
CA ASP A 309 7.13 8.80 10.63
C ASP A 309 7.45 7.35 10.18
N PRO A 310 7.01 6.34 10.95
CA PRO A 310 7.21 4.93 10.63
C PRO A 310 6.58 4.47 9.31
N ALA A 311 5.47 5.05 8.86
CA ALA A 311 4.83 4.67 7.59
C ALA A 311 5.67 5.14 6.41
N ALA A 312 6.14 6.39 6.43
CA ALA A 312 7.09 6.93 5.46
C ALA A 312 8.38 6.08 5.37
N CYS A 313 8.97 5.76 6.53
CA CYS A 313 10.17 4.92 6.60
C CYS A 313 9.93 3.53 5.99
N SER A 314 8.80 2.91 6.32
CA SER A 314 8.43 1.59 5.80
C SER A 314 8.19 1.61 4.28
N PHE A 315 7.53 2.66 3.78
CA PHE A 315 7.30 2.87 2.36
C PHE A 315 8.62 3.00 1.59
N LEU A 316 9.54 3.84 2.07
CA LEU A 316 10.85 4.04 1.48
C LEU A 316 11.71 2.76 1.51
N ALA A 317 11.66 2.02 2.61
CA ALA A 317 12.35 0.74 2.74
C ALA A 317 11.83 -0.29 1.72
N LEU A 318 10.50 -0.40 1.57
CA LEU A 318 9.90 -1.28 0.57
C LEU A 318 10.25 -0.81 -0.85
N THR A 319 10.23 0.50 -1.13
CA THR A 319 10.63 1.07 -2.41
C THR A 319 12.07 0.67 -2.77
N PHE A 320 13.01 0.79 -1.83
CA PHE A 320 14.37 0.31 -2.00
C PHE A 320 14.41 -1.18 -2.37
N LEU A 321 13.66 -2.03 -1.65
CA LEU A 321 13.61 -3.46 -1.91
C LEU A 321 13.02 -3.78 -3.28
N TYR A 322 11.95 -3.09 -3.70
CA TYR A 322 11.40 -3.26 -5.05
C TYR A 322 12.42 -2.89 -6.12
N LEU A 323 13.03 -1.70 -6.04
CA LEU A 323 14.01 -1.24 -7.02
C LEU A 323 15.18 -2.21 -7.13
N ARG A 324 15.74 -2.63 -5.99
CA ARG A 324 16.83 -3.62 -5.95
C ARG A 324 16.39 -4.97 -6.53
N GLY A 325 15.24 -5.48 -6.11
CA GLY A 325 14.71 -6.75 -6.60
C GLY A 325 14.45 -6.76 -8.11
N MET A 326 13.94 -5.67 -8.66
CA MET A 326 13.67 -5.55 -10.10
C MET A 326 14.97 -5.53 -10.91
N THR A 327 15.99 -4.77 -10.49
CA THR A 327 17.31 -4.78 -11.16
C THR A 327 17.97 -6.16 -11.17
N GLN A 328 17.70 -6.99 -10.16
CA GLN A 328 18.21 -8.36 -10.10
C GLN A 328 17.44 -9.35 -10.97
N ARG A 329 16.19 -9.04 -11.30
CA ARG A 329 15.34 -9.89 -12.14
C ARG A 329 15.50 -9.59 -13.62
N GLU A 330 15.82 -8.36 -14.00
CA GLU A 330 16.10 -8.04 -15.41
C GLU A 330 17.28 -8.88 -15.96
N GLY A 331 18.25 -9.25 -15.12
CA GLY A 331 19.29 -10.23 -15.49
C GLY A 331 18.82 -11.69 -15.59
N LEU A 332 17.57 -12.01 -15.23
CA LEU A 332 16.98 -13.36 -15.25
C LEU A 332 15.84 -13.50 -16.28
N VAL A 333 15.24 -12.39 -16.74
CA VAL A 333 14.11 -12.39 -17.69
C VAL A 333 14.53 -12.84 -19.09
N ASP A 334 15.83 -12.79 -19.43
CA ASP A 334 16.38 -13.37 -20.65
C ASP A 334 16.31 -14.91 -20.71
N ALA A 335 15.89 -15.60 -19.64
CA ALA A 335 15.73 -17.06 -19.61
C ALA A 335 14.27 -17.56 -19.78
N GLY A 336 13.37 -16.70 -20.27
CA GLY A 336 11.93 -16.92 -20.31
C GLY A 336 11.47 -18.25 -20.94
N HIS A 337 11.09 -19.21 -20.10
CA HIS A 337 10.20 -20.29 -20.50
C HIS A 337 8.75 -19.75 -20.53
N PRO A 338 8.04 -19.83 -21.67
CA PRO A 338 6.63 -19.45 -21.74
C PRO A 338 5.83 -20.31 -20.74
N GLN A 339 5.05 -19.65 -19.88
CA GLN A 339 4.06 -20.34 -19.04
C GLN A 339 3.11 -21.11 -19.95
N LYS A 340 3.19 -22.44 -19.92
CA LYS A 340 2.22 -23.31 -20.59
C LYS A 340 0.83 -22.96 -20.05
N LYS A 341 -0.05 -22.43 -20.91
CA LYS A 341 -1.48 -22.23 -20.61
C LYS A 341 -2.05 -23.57 -20.13
N SER A 342 -2.31 -23.70 -18.83
CA SER A 342 -3.06 -24.84 -18.30
C SER A 342 -4.49 -24.78 -18.85
N SER A 343 -4.92 -25.84 -19.53
CA SER A 343 -6.10 -25.84 -20.40
C SER A 343 -7.45 -25.98 -19.69
N SER A 344 -7.53 -25.85 -18.36
CA SER A 344 -8.79 -25.70 -17.65
C SER A 344 -8.58 -25.00 -16.31
N GLU A 345 -8.98 -23.72 -16.24
CA GLU A 345 -9.09 -23.07 -14.93
C GLU A 345 -10.23 -23.73 -14.13
N PRO A 346 -9.97 -24.22 -12.91
CA PRO A 346 -11.00 -24.83 -12.09
C PRO A 346 -12.13 -23.83 -11.80
N LEU A 347 -13.38 -24.31 -11.75
CA LEU A 347 -14.59 -23.50 -11.54
C LEU A 347 -14.44 -22.50 -10.37
N ILE A 348 -13.85 -22.94 -9.27
CA ILE A 348 -13.60 -22.12 -8.07
C ILE A 348 -12.75 -20.88 -8.40
N GLY A 349 -11.73 -21.00 -9.24
CA GLY A 349 -10.90 -19.87 -9.65
C GLY A 349 -11.70 -18.81 -10.40
N ARG A 350 -12.61 -19.24 -11.29
CA ARG A 350 -13.53 -18.34 -12.00
C ARG A 350 -14.51 -17.66 -11.05
N CYS A 351 -15.09 -18.40 -10.12
CA CYS A 351 -15.99 -17.83 -9.10
C CYS A 351 -15.29 -16.76 -8.26
N MET A 352 -14.04 -16.99 -7.88
CA MET A 352 -13.25 -16.01 -7.13
C MET A 352 -12.94 -14.75 -7.93
N LEU A 353 -12.63 -14.90 -9.22
CA LEU A 353 -12.44 -13.75 -10.09
C LEU A 353 -13.72 -12.92 -10.21
N VAL A 354 -14.87 -13.58 -10.41
CA VAL A 354 -16.17 -12.91 -10.43
C VAL A 354 -16.45 -12.21 -9.10
N ALA A 355 -16.20 -12.87 -7.97
CA ALA A 355 -16.37 -12.27 -6.65
C ALA A 355 -15.50 -11.02 -6.46
N ALA A 356 -14.22 -11.06 -6.87
CA ALA A 356 -13.33 -9.90 -6.83
C ALA A 356 -13.84 -8.75 -7.70
N VAL A 357 -14.36 -9.05 -8.90
CA VAL A 357 -14.97 -8.03 -9.77
C VAL A 357 -16.23 -7.44 -9.14
N VAL A 358 -17.13 -8.27 -8.62
CA VAL A 358 -18.38 -7.82 -7.98
C VAL A 358 -18.09 -6.99 -6.73
N LEU A 359 -17.14 -7.41 -5.88
CA LEU A 359 -16.73 -6.64 -4.71
C LEU A 359 -16.11 -5.30 -5.11
N GLY A 360 -15.20 -5.32 -6.10
CA GLY A 360 -14.54 -4.12 -6.61
C GLY A 360 -15.53 -3.13 -7.24
N ILE A 361 -16.49 -3.60 -8.05
CA ILE A 361 -17.52 -2.76 -8.65
C ILE A 361 -18.52 -2.28 -7.60
N GLY A 362 -18.99 -3.19 -6.74
CA GLY A 362 -19.97 -2.89 -5.70
C GLY A 362 -19.48 -1.82 -4.74
N TYR A 363 -18.30 -2.02 -4.15
CA TYR A 363 -17.72 -1.00 -3.28
C TYR A 363 -17.19 0.19 -4.08
N GLY A 364 -16.43 -0.05 -5.15
CA GLY A 364 -15.73 1.00 -5.88
C GLY A 364 -16.63 1.89 -6.73
N PHE A 365 -17.85 1.49 -7.10
CA PHE A 365 -18.73 2.29 -7.96
C PHE A 365 -20.16 2.41 -7.46
N LEU A 366 -20.69 1.44 -6.70
CA LEU A 366 -22.08 1.51 -6.24
C LEU A 366 -22.20 2.12 -4.83
N ALA A 367 -21.27 1.78 -3.92
CA ALA A 367 -21.33 2.26 -2.54
C ALA A 367 -21.25 3.80 -2.42
N PRO A 368 -20.43 4.54 -3.19
CA PRO A 368 -20.41 6.00 -3.12
C PRO A 368 -21.71 6.63 -3.63
N ILE A 369 -22.36 6.02 -4.64
CA ILE A 369 -23.69 6.45 -5.11
C ILE A 369 -24.71 6.28 -3.98
N ALA A 370 -24.77 5.07 -3.40
CA ALA A 370 -25.70 4.76 -2.32
C ALA A 370 -25.46 5.63 -1.08
N GLY A 371 -24.19 5.87 -0.73
CA GLY A 371 -23.80 6.78 0.35
C GLY A 371 -24.24 8.22 0.07
N SER A 372 -24.00 8.73 -1.13
CA SER A 372 -24.43 10.08 -1.53
C SER A 372 -25.95 10.24 -1.48
N TRP A 373 -26.70 9.19 -1.87
CA TRP A 373 -28.15 9.19 -1.79
C TRP A 373 -28.65 9.11 -0.34
N ALA A 374 -28.02 8.31 0.51
CA ALA A 374 -28.37 8.20 1.93
C ALA A 374 -28.17 9.53 2.69
N TRP A 375 -27.26 10.39 2.23
CA TRP A 375 -27.00 11.72 2.78
C TRP A 375 -27.82 12.85 2.14
N HIS A 376 -28.69 12.54 1.18
CA HIS A 376 -29.46 13.58 0.50
C HIS A 376 -30.45 14.26 1.47
N PRO A 377 -30.42 15.59 1.63
CA PRO A 377 -31.23 16.29 2.63
C PRO A 377 -32.73 16.01 2.55
N ALA A 378 -33.27 15.73 1.36
CA ALA A 378 -34.68 15.35 1.18
C ALA A 378 -35.08 14.03 1.87
N LEU A 379 -34.12 13.15 2.16
CA LEU A 379 -34.33 11.92 2.93
C LEU A 379 -34.01 12.11 4.43
N CYS A 380 -33.18 13.10 4.77
CA CYS A 380 -32.81 13.42 6.16
C CYS A 380 -33.73 14.46 6.83
N MET A 381 -34.50 15.24 6.07
CA MET A 381 -35.48 16.21 6.59
C MET A 381 -36.90 15.64 6.73
N GLY A 382 -37.02 14.31 6.68
CA GLY A 382 -38.27 13.58 6.94
C GLY A 382 -38.46 13.17 8.39
N THR A 383 -38.12 14.03 9.36
CA THR A 383 -38.51 13.92 10.78
C THR A 383 -38.70 15.29 11.39
#